data_AF-A0A3D3V5M4-F1
#
_entry.id   AF-A0A3D3V5M4-F1
#
_cell.length_a   1.000
_cell.length_b   1.000
_cell.length_c   1.000
_cell.angle_alpha   90.00
_cell.angle_beta   90.00
_cell.angle_gamma   90.00
#
_symmetry.space_group_name_H-M   'P 1'
#
loop_
_entity.id
_entity.type
_entity.pdbx_description
1 polymer ?
#
loop_
_entity_poly.entity_id
_entity_poly.type
_entity_poly.pdbx_seq_one_letter_code
_entity_poly.pdbx_strand_id
1 'polypeptide(L)'
;MMKITNIVGREILDSRGNPTVEVEVFLSGGESAVAAVPSGASTGKFEALELRDGDAARYGGLGVLNAVKNINTKIKDALVGKDAGQQFAIDEIMLELDGTENKSHLGANAILGVSLAVCRAVAKAKKIPLYEYINEISNLNVKPKLPVPMFNVLNGGMHSDSGLSIQEFKVIPTGIKTFKEQLRAGSEIFHKLKKIIEAGQHSSGVGDEGGFSPKLESNTQALELINQAITESGYALGTEVNLGIDAAASNFYEEDEKHYLVKPEGVHLERERLISMYKEWIDKYHVVSVEDGLAEDDWEGWKIMTEKIAGKQILNGIPKNVLSENLLVGDDLLVTNVKRVERAIKEKACNAVLIKVNQIGSLSETLECIRLAKKNKMKIMISHRSGETTDDFIADLAAGTAAEFIKSGSLSRGERLCKYNRLMKIEEELK
;
A
#
# COMPACT_ATOMS: atom_id res chain seq x y z
N MET A 1 -0.61 7.60 -33.67
CA MET A 1 -1.72 7.14 -32.82
C MET A 1 -1.42 5.72 -32.40
N MET A 2 -1.42 5.43 -31.10
CA MET A 2 -1.00 4.13 -30.54
C MET A 2 -2.24 3.29 -30.32
N LYS A 3 -2.81 2.74 -31.39
CA LYS A 3 -4.11 2.05 -31.30
C LYS A 3 -3.97 0.72 -30.58
N ILE A 4 -4.91 0.40 -29.70
CA ILE A 4 -5.02 -0.94 -29.11
C ILE A 4 -5.43 -1.91 -30.22
N THR A 5 -4.66 -2.96 -30.43
CA THR A 5 -4.95 -4.00 -31.44
C THR A 5 -5.51 -5.27 -30.82
N ASN A 6 -5.14 -5.58 -29.58
CA ASN A 6 -5.61 -6.74 -28.86
C ASN A 6 -5.47 -6.54 -27.35
N ILE A 7 -6.30 -7.24 -26.58
CA ILE A 7 -6.23 -7.35 -25.12
C ILE A 7 -6.44 -8.83 -24.78
N VAL A 8 -5.61 -9.37 -23.90
CA VAL A 8 -5.69 -10.75 -23.42
C VAL A 8 -5.66 -10.76 -21.91
N GLY A 9 -6.72 -11.27 -21.28
CA GLY A 9 -6.76 -11.57 -19.85
C GLY A 9 -6.45 -13.04 -19.58
N ARG A 10 -5.79 -13.33 -18.47
CA ARG A 10 -5.52 -14.70 -18.00
C ARG A 10 -5.55 -14.80 -16.47
N GLU A 11 -5.90 -15.99 -15.99
CA GLU A 11 -5.87 -16.33 -14.57
C GLU A 11 -4.45 -16.80 -14.22
N ILE A 12 -3.85 -16.17 -13.21
CA ILE A 12 -2.54 -16.51 -12.63
C ILE A 12 -2.70 -16.66 -11.11
N LEU A 13 -1.61 -16.94 -10.38
CA LEU A 13 -1.62 -17.01 -8.92
C LEU A 13 -0.91 -15.82 -8.28
N ASP A 14 -1.45 -15.33 -7.16
CA ASP A 14 -0.79 -14.38 -6.28
C ASP A 14 0.19 -15.08 -5.32
N SER A 15 0.88 -14.28 -4.50
CA SER A 15 1.88 -14.73 -3.50
C SER A 15 1.31 -15.54 -2.33
N ARG A 16 -0.02 -15.64 -2.22
CA ARG A 16 -0.74 -16.51 -1.27
C ARG A 16 -1.24 -17.79 -1.95
N GLY A 17 -1.02 -17.93 -3.26
CA GLY A 17 -1.51 -19.05 -4.06
C GLY A 17 -2.98 -18.93 -4.46
N ASN A 18 -3.60 -17.76 -4.29
CA ASN A 18 -4.97 -17.50 -4.73
C ASN A 18 -4.97 -17.02 -6.19
N PRO A 19 -6.03 -17.31 -6.97
CA PRO A 19 -6.15 -16.80 -8.33
C PRO A 19 -6.18 -15.26 -8.36
N THR A 20 -5.57 -14.68 -9.38
CA THR A 20 -5.71 -13.27 -9.74
C THR A 20 -5.63 -13.09 -11.25
N VAL A 21 -5.86 -11.87 -11.71
CA VAL A 21 -5.90 -11.52 -13.13
C VAL A 21 -4.56 -10.93 -13.58
N GLU A 22 -4.05 -11.42 -14.70
CA GLU A 22 -3.02 -10.77 -15.50
C GLU A 22 -3.62 -10.33 -16.85
N VAL A 23 -3.27 -9.14 -17.31
CA VAL A 23 -3.71 -8.58 -18.58
C VAL A 23 -2.53 -8.19 -19.44
N GLU A 24 -2.58 -8.55 -20.72
CA GLU A 24 -1.64 -8.13 -21.75
C GLU A 24 -2.33 -7.27 -22.81
N VAL A 25 -1.77 -6.10 -23.09
CA VAL A 25 -2.27 -5.15 -24.10
C VAL A 25 -1.28 -5.03 -25.24
N PHE A 26 -1.78 -5.06 -26.46
CA PHE A 26 -1.00 -4.95 -27.70
C PHE A 26 -1.35 -3.67 -28.45
N LEU A 27 -0.34 -2.98 -28.95
CA LEU A 27 -0.49 -1.74 -29.70
C LEU A 27 -0.16 -1.92 -31.19
N SER A 28 -0.65 -1.01 -32.03
CA SER A 28 -0.45 -1.03 -33.48
C SER A 28 1.00 -0.80 -33.92
N GLY A 29 1.87 -0.33 -33.02
CA GLY A 29 3.32 -0.20 -33.25
C GLY A 29 4.11 -1.51 -33.04
N GLY A 30 3.46 -2.55 -32.51
CA GLY A 30 4.07 -3.84 -32.19
C GLY A 30 4.47 -3.99 -30.72
N GLU A 31 4.43 -2.91 -29.93
CA GLU A 31 4.69 -2.97 -28.50
C GLU A 31 3.55 -3.65 -27.74
N SER A 32 3.91 -4.39 -26.70
CA SER A 32 2.97 -4.94 -25.73
C SER A 32 3.47 -4.78 -24.30
N ALA A 33 2.55 -4.80 -23.35
CA ALA A 33 2.87 -4.83 -21.94
C ALA A 33 1.85 -5.64 -21.15
N VAL A 34 2.32 -6.12 -20.00
CA VAL A 34 1.58 -6.96 -19.07
C VAL A 34 1.44 -6.20 -17.76
N ALA A 35 0.29 -6.34 -17.12
CA ALA A 35 0.10 -5.98 -15.72
C ALA A 35 -0.68 -7.07 -14.98
N ALA A 36 -0.31 -7.34 -13.74
CA ALA A 36 -1.03 -8.26 -12.86
C ALA A 36 -1.62 -7.51 -11.66
N VAL A 37 -2.79 -7.95 -11.21
CA VAL A 37 -3.56 -7.25 -10.17
C VAL A 37 -3.33 -7.85 -8.79
N PRO A 38 -3.00 -7.05 -7.77
CA PRO A 38 -2.88 -7.54 -6.40
C PRO A 38 -4.26 -7.71 -5.73
N SER A 39 -4.32 -8.48 -4.64
CA SER A 39 -5.54 -8.77 -3.86
C SER A 39 -5.29 -8.59 -2.36
N GLY A 40 -6.29 -8.12 -1.61
CA GLY A 40 -6.21 -7.90 -0.16
C GLY A 40 -6.53 -9.16 0.67
N ALA A 41 -6.13 -9.17 1.94
CA ALA A 41 -6.64 -10.09 2.98
C ALA A 41 -7.74 -9.40 3.77
N SER A 42 -7.43 -8.20 4.28
CA SER A 42 -8.42 -7.23 4.74
C SER A 42 -8.90 -6.40 3.55
N THR A 43 -10.21 -6.22 3.46
CA THR A 43 -10.87 -5.34 2.50
C THR A 43 -11.73 -4.35 3.27
N GLY A 44 -11.43 -3.07 3.15
CA GLY A 44 -12.29 -2.01 3.70
C GLY A 44 -13.70 -2.09 3.12
N LYS A 45 -14.70 -1.69 3.91
CA LYS A 45 -16.12 -1.83 3.57
C LYS A 45 -16.52 -1.10 2.29
N PHE A 46 -15.73 -0.10 1.90
CA PHE A 46 -16.01 0.83 0.80
C PHE A 46 -15.08 0.63 -0.41
N GLU A 47 -14.30 -0.46 -0.46
CA GLU A 47 -13.45 -0.79 -1.61
C GLU A 47 -14.27 -1.16 -2.86
N ALA A 48 -13.68 -0.93 -4.03
CA ALA A 48 -14.19 -1.48 -5.29
C ALA A 48 -14.15 -3.02 -5.27
N LEU A 49 -15.10 -3.64 -5.95
CA LEU A 49 -15.33 -5.08 -5.86
C LEU A 49 -14.34 -5.87 -6.71
N GLU A 50 -13.56 -6.73 -6.05
CA GLU A 50 -12.80 -7.79 -6.73
C GLU A 50 -13.76 -8.91 -7.16
N LEU A 51 -13.91 -9.14 -8.46
CA LEU A 51 -14.83 -10.16 -8.97
C LEU A 51 -14.21 -11.55 -8.88
N ARG A 52 -14.81 -12.39 -8.02
CA ARG A 52 -14.49 -13.82 -7.81
C ARG A 52 -15.63 -14.69 -8.35
N ASP A 53 -15.32 -15.94 -8.71
CA ASP A 53 -16.26 -16.86 -9.36
C ASP A 53 -17.28 -17.48 -8.40
N GLY A 54 -16.94 -17.67 -7.12
CA GLY A 54 -17.79 -18.34 -6.14
C GLY A 54 -17.96 -19.85 -6.37
N ASP A 55 -17.25 -20.43 -7.34
CA ASP A 55 -17.27 -21.86 -7.62
C ASP A 55 -16.38 -22.63 -6.63
N ALA A 56 -17.00 -23.25 -5.63
CA ALA A 56 -16.30 -24.02 -4.59
C ALA A 56 -15.41 -25.16 -5.14
N ALA A 57 -15.68 -25.66 -6.36
CA ALA A 57 -14.87 -26.70 -6.98
C ALA A 57 -13.49 -26.19 -7.48
N ARG A 58 -13.31 -24.87 -7.63
CA ARG A 58 -12.07 -24.25 -8.10
C ARG A 58 -11.53 -23.26 -7.07
N TYR A 59 -10.34 -23.54 -6.55
CA TYR A 59 -9.65 -22.65 -5.61
C TYR A 59 -10.53 -22.24 -4.41
N GLY A 60 -11.43 -23.13 -3.96
CA GLY A 60 -12.35 -22.84 -2.85
C GLY A 60 -13.31 -21.68 -3.09
N GLY A 61 -13.68 -21.39 -4.35
CA GLY A 61 -14.54 -20.26 -4.73
C GLY A 61 -13.78 -19.00 -5.15
N LEU A 62 -12.46 -18.99 -5.03
CA LEU A 62 -11.62 -17.82 -5.28
C LEU A 62 -11.15 -17.69 -6.75
N GLY A 63 -11.67 -18.50 -7.68
CA GLY A 63 -11.42 -18.35 -9.12
C GLY A 63 -11.76 -16.96 -9.65
N VAL A 64 -11.15 -16.55 -10.75
CA VAL A 64 -11.37 -15.23 -11.40
C VAL A 64 -11.71 -15.34 -12.89
N LEU A 65 -12.26 -16.47 -13.34
CA LEU A 65 -12.58 -16.69 -14.76
C LEU A 65 -13.65 -15.73 -15.27
N ASN A 66 -14.58 -15.29 -14.43
CA ASN A 66 -15.57 -14.28 -14.82
C ASN A 66 -14.91 -12.93 -15.12
N ALA A 67 -13.95 -12.49 -14.30
CA ALA A 67 -13.16 -11.28 -14.57
C ALA A 67 -12.32 -11.42 -15.84
N VAL A 68 -11.65 -12.57 -16.02
CA VAL A 68 -10.87 -12.90 -17.23
C VAL A 68 -11.76 -12.91 -18.48
N LYS A 69 -12.98 -13.45 -18.38
CA LYS A 69 -13.97 -13.44 -19.46
C LYS A 69 -14.39 -12.01 -19.81
N ASN A 70 -14.66 -11.17 -18.82
CA ASN A 70 -15.00 -9.76 -19.03
C ASN A 70 -13.89 -9.01 -19.78
N ILE A 71 -12.62 -9.29 -19.47
CA ILE A 71 -11.46 -8.73 -20.19
C ILE A 71 -11.44 -9.18 -21.65
N ASN A 72 -11.51 -10.50 -21.87
CA ASN A 72 -11.36 -11.10 -23.19
C ASN A 72 -12.56 -10.89 -24.13
N THR A 73 -13.66 -10.34 -23.62
CA THR A 73 -14.89 -10.07 -24.38
C THR A 73 -15.26 -8.60 -24.27
N LYS A 74 -16.11 -8.22 -23.30
CA LYS A 74 -16.69 -6.89 -23.15
C LYS A 74 -15.64 -5.76 -23.22
N ILE A 75 -14.58 -5.85 -22.41
CA ILE A 75 -13.56 -4.78 -22.35
C ILE A 75 -12.76 -4.73 -23.65
N LYS A 76 -12.30 -5.89 -24.14
CA LYS A 76 -11.59 -5.99 -25.42
C LYS A 76 -12.41 -5.39 -26.57
N ASP A 77 -13.67 -5.77 -26.70
CA ASP A 77 -14.55 -5.31 -27.77
C ASP A 77 -14.77 -3.79 -27.72
N ALA A 78 -14.82 -3.21 -26.52
CA ALA A 78 -14.98 -1.76 -26.34
C ALA A 78 -13.69 -0.96 -26.63
N LEU A 79 -12.51 -1.54 -26.37
CA LEU A 79 -11.23 -0.82 -26.39
C LEU A 79 -10.37 -1.05 -27.65
N VAL A 80 -10.56 -2.15 -28.38
CA VAL A 80 -9.81 -2.37 -29.64
C VAL A 80 -10.10 -1.24 -30.63
N GLY A 81 -9.05 -0.70 -31.22
CA GLY A 81 -9.08 0.44 -32.13
C GLY A 81 -9.03 1.82 -31.46
N LYS A 82 -9.19 1.91 -30.13
CA LYS A 82 -9.03 3.16 -29.37
C LYS A 82 -7.56 3.55 -29.23
N ASP A 83 -7.30 4.84 -29.03
CA ASP A 83 -5.94 5.35 -28.83
C ASP A 83 -5.49 5.12 -27.38
N ALA A 84 -4.53 4.21 -27.18
CA ALA A 84 -4.01 3.88 -25.86
C ALA A 84 -3.38 5.08 -25.15
N GLY A 85 -2.90 6.09 -25.92
CA GLY A 85 -2.30 7.29 -25.35
C GLY A 85 -3.25 8.17 -24.53
N GLN A 86 -4.57 7.91 -24.60
CA GLN A 86 -5.61 8.63 -23.87
C GLN A 86 -6.02 7.84 -22.60
N GLN A 87 -5.11 7.67 -21.64
CA GLN A 87 -5.33 6.83 -20.44
C GLN A 87 -6.68 7.11 -19.75
N PHE A 88 -7.00 8.39 -19.50
CA PHE A 88 -8.24 8.79 -18.85
C PHE A 88 -9.48 8.38 -19.65
N ALA A 89 -9.47 8.54 -20.97
CA ALA A 89 -10.59 8.13 -21.83
C ALA A 89 -10.73 6.60 -21.92
N ILE A 90 -9.61 5.87 -21.89
CA ILE A 90 -9.64 4.40 -21.85
C ILE A 90 -10.26 3.91 -20.54
N ASP A 91 -9.83 4.48 -19.41
CA ASP A 91 -10.39 4.13 -18.10
C ASP A 91 -11.88 4.51 -18.03
N GLU A 92 -12.26 5.71 -18.50
CA GLU A 92 -13.65 6.19 -18.55
C GLU A 92 -14.56 5.24 -19.35
N ILE A 93 -14.13 4.76 -20.53
CA ILE A 93 -14.89 3.78 -21.31
C ILE A 93 -15.17 2.50 -20.49
N MET A 94 -14.18 2.01 -19.73
CA MET A 94 -14.37 0.82 -18.90
C MET A 94 -15.30 1.08 -17.71
N LEU A 95 -15.21 2.26 -17.09
CA LEU A 95 -16.09 2.67 -16.00
C LEU A 95 -17.55 2.79 -16.46
N GLU A 96 -17.78 3.43 -17.60
CA GLU A 96 -19.10 3.54 -18.23
C GLU A 96 -19.67 2.18 -18.64
N LEU A 97 -18.82 1.31 -19.18
CA LEU A 97 -19.20 -0.06 -19.58
C LEU A 97 -19.60 -0.92 -18.38
N ASP A 98 -18.94 -0.74 -17.24
CA ASP A 98 -19.34 -1.37 -15.98
C ASP A 98 -20.66 -0.80 -15.46
N GLY A 99 -20.75 0.53 -15.37
CA GLY A 99 -21.97 1.25 -14.99
C GLY A 99 -22.36 1.16 -13.51
N THR A 100 -21.52 0.58 -12.64
CA THR A 100 -21.76 0.50 -11.19
C THR A 100 -20.74 1.34 -10.41
N GLU A 101 -21.13 1.81 -9.21
CA GLU A 101 -20.24 2.64 -8.38
C GLU A 101 -18.99 1.86 -7.89
N ASN A 102 -19.13 0.56 -7.65
CA ASN A 102 -18.08 -0.30 -7.09
C ASN A 102 -17.47 -1.26 -8.11
N LYS A 103 -17.68 -1.07 -9.42
CA LYS A 103 -17.10 -1.89 -10.49
C LYS A 103 -17.53 -3.37 -10.45
N SER A 104 -18.73 -3.65 -9.96
CA SER A 104 -19.20 -5.02 -9.68
C SER A 104 -19.64 -5.81 -10.92
N HIS A 105 -19.90 -5.16 -12.05
CA HIS A 105 -20.32 -5.86 -13.28
C HIS A 105 -19.14 -6.44 -14.06
N LEU A 106 -18.04 -5.71 -14.16
CA LEU A 106 -16.81 -6.13 -14.83
C LEU A 106 -15.79 -6.71 -13.85
N GLY A 107 -15.78 -6.21 -12.62
CA GLY A 107 -14.76 -6.47 -11.59
C GLY A 107 -13.67 -5.40 -11.61
N ALA A 108 -13.36 -4.83 -10.45
CA ALA A 108 -12.27 -3.88 -10.28
C ALA A 108 -10.91 -4.48 -10.69
N ASN A 109 -10.73 -5.78 -10.48
CA ASN A 109 -9.58 -6.54 -10.93
C ASN A 109 -9.47 -6.66 -12.46
N ALA A 110 -10.60 -6.72 -13.19
CA ALA A 110 -10.58 -6.69 -14.65
C ALA A 110 -10.19 -5.32 -15.20
N ILE A 111 -10.84 -4.26 -14.69
CA ILE A 111 -10.63 -2.88 -15.12
C ILE A 111 -9.19 -2.43 -14.82
N LEU A 112 -8.71 -2.70 -13.60
CA LEU A 112 -7.37 -2.29 -13.18
C LEU A 112 -6.30 -2.96 -14.03
N GLY A 113 -6.40 -4.27 -14.26
CA GLY A 113 -5.41 -5.00 -15.06
C GLY A 113 -5.22 -4.39 -16.45
N VAL A 114 -6.33 -4.06 -17.12
CA VAL A 114 -6.31 -3.39 -18.42
C VAL A 114 -5.72 -1.97 -18.31
N SER A 115 -6.17 -1.19 -17.33
CA SER A 115 -5.73 0.19 -17.10
C SER A 115 -4.21 0.30 -16.92
N LEU A 116 -3.62 -0.58 -16.10
CA LEU A 116 -2.16 -0.61 -15.85
C LEU A 116 -1.39 -1.12 -17.07
N ALA A 117 -1.89 -2.16 -17.76
CA ALA A 117 -1.25 -2.71 -18.95
C ALA A 117 -1.22 -1.68 -20.11
N VAL A 118 -2.29 -0.90 -20.30
CA VAL A 118 -2.34 0.22 -21.25
C VAL A 118 -1.25 1.25 -20.94
N CYS A 119 -1.15 1.68 -19.67
CA CYS A 119 -0.15 2.65 -19.25
C CYS A 119 1.28 2.17 -19.57
N ARG A 120 1.59 0.92 -19.22
CA ARG A 120 2.89 0.29 -19.52
C ARG A 120 3.15 0.19 -21.02
N ALA A 121 2.15 -0.20 -21.81
CA ALA A 121 2.30 -0.36 -23.26
C ALA A 121 2.61 0.98 -23.94
N VAL A 122 1.95 2.06 -23.50
CA VAL A 122 2.21 3.41 -24.04
C VAL A 122 3.60 3.92 -23.66
N ALA A 123 4.04 3.73 -22.41
CA ALA A 123 5.39 4.10 -22.00
C ALA A 123 6.46 3.41 -22.88
N LYS A 124 6.27 2.11 -23.16
CA LYS A 124 7.13 1.35 -24.08
C LYS A 124 7.09 1.89 -25.51
N ALA A 125 5.92 2.18 -26.06
CA ALA A 125 5.76 2.72 -27.41
C ALA A 125 6.39 4.13 -27.54
N LYS A 126 6.32 4.94 -26.48
CA LYS A 126 7.01 6.23 -26.39
C LYS A 126 8.51 6.10 -26.13
N LYS A 127 9.00 4.91 -25.77
CA LYS A 127 10.39 4.62 -25.38
C LYS A 127 10.88 5.47 -24.20
N ILE A 128 9.99 5.73 -23.25
CA ILE A 128 10.32 6.42 -21.99
C ILE A 128 10.09 5.46 -20.81
N PRO A 129 10.81 5.65 -19.69
CA PRO A 129 10.51 4.93 -18.46
C PRO A 129 9.06 5.12 -18.01
N LEU A 130 8.50 4.10 -17.36
CA LEU A 130 7.10 4.11 -16.94
C LEU A 130 6.82 5.23 -15.93
N TYR A 131 7.71 5.48 -14.96
CA TYR A 131 7.55 6.59 -14.02
C TYR A 131 7.49 7.96 -14.71
N GLU A 132 8.20 8.17 -15.83
CA GLU A 132 8.13 9.41 -16.60
C GLU A 132 6.78 9.55 -17.28
N TYR A 133 6.29 8.48 -17.90
CA TYR A 133 4.97 8.49 -18.52
C TYR A 133 3.85 8.71 -17.48
N ILE A 134 3.95 8.07 -16.31
CA ILE A 134 3.02 8.31 -15.18
C ILE A 134 3.07 9.78 -14.77
N ASN A 135 4.27 10.38 -14.67
CA ASN A 135 4.41 11.79 -14.34
C ASN A 135 3.71 12.69 -15.38
N GLU A 136 3.93 12.44 -16.68
CA GLU A 136 3.27 13.17 -17.78
C GLU A 136 1.74 13.12 -17.66
N ILE A 137 1.14 11.94 -17.48
CA ILE A 137 -0.32 11.80 -17.45
C ILE A 137 -0.94 12.24 -16.12
N SER A 138 -0.16 12.26 -15.03
CA SER A 138 -0.65 12.65 -13.71
C SER A 138 -1.04 14.13 -13.60
N ASN A 139 -0.49 14.98 -14.48
CA ASN A 139 -0.63 16.44 -14.45
C ASN A 139 -0.30 17.06 -13.07
N LEU A 140 0.57 16.41 -12.28
CA LEU A 140 0.98 16.90 -10.96
C LEU A 140 2.01 18.04 -11.04
N ASN A 141 2.70 18.20 -12.19
CA ASN A 141 3.79 19.17 -12.38
C ASN A 141 4.89 19.05 -11.30
N VAL A 142 5.21 17.82 -10.92
CA VAL A 142 6.26 17.50 -9.93
C VAL A 142 7.42 16.81 -10.63
N LYS A 143 8.65 17.05 -10.15
CA LYS A 143 9.79 16.24 -10.59
C LYS A 143 9.68 14.84 -9.98
N PRO A 144 9.83 13.75 -10.76
CA PRO A 144 9.94 12.41 -10.20
C PRO A 144 11.01 12.33 -9.12
N LYS A 145 10.72 11.60 -8.04
CA LYS A 145 11.65 11.37 -6.92
C LYS A 145 11.35 10.00 -6.31
N LEU A 146 12.32 9.42 -5.62
CA LEU A 146 12.10 8.17 -4.90
C LEU A 146 11.35 8.41 -3.58
N PRO A 147 10.43 7.49 -3.22
CA PRO A 147 9.77 7.51 -1.91
C PRO A 147 10.71 7.01 -0.81
N VAL A 148 10.43 7.38 0.45
CA VAL A 148 11.03 6.70 1.61
C VAL A 148 10.26 5.40 1.88
N PRO A 149 10.92 4.23 1.93
CA PRO A 149 10.23 2.98 2.20
C PRO A 149 9.83 2.85 3.68
N MET A 150 8.67 2.26 3.93
CA MET A 150 8.29 1.73 5.24
C MET A 150 8.30 0.21 5.16
N PHE A 151 9.31 -0.41 5.77
CA PHE A 151 9.51 -1.86 5.73
C PHE A 151 8.72 -2.51 6.85
N ASN A 152 7.69 -3.30 6.54
CA ASN A 152 7.05 -4.13 7.55
C ASN A 152 8.03 -5.25 7.97
N VAL A 153 8.49 -5.25 9.22
CA VAL A 153 9.48 -6.23 9.71
C VAL A 153 8.88 -7.25 10.67
N LEU A 154 7.69 -7.00 11.22
CA LEU A 154 7.01 -7.87 12.18
C LEU A 154 5.49 -7.74 12.00
N ASN A 155 4.80 -8.88 11.95
CA ASN A 155 3.37 -9.00 11.69
C ASN A 155 2.56 -9.36 12.94
N GLY A 156 1.35 -8.82 12.98
CA GLY A 156 0.24 -9.27 13.80
C GLY A 156 -1.07 -9.25 13.02
N GLY A 157 -2.17 -9.05 13.72
CA GLY A 157 -3.51 -8.95 13.16
C GLY A 157 -3.85 -10.10 12.20
N MET A 158 -4.47 -9.76 11.08
CA MET A 158 -4.89 -10.74 10.07
C MET A 158 -3.74 -11.25 9.19
N HIS A 159 -2.54 -10.66 9.29
CA HIS A 159 -1.39 -11.02 8.47
C HIS A 159 -0.56 -12.18 9.04
N SER A 160 -0.85 -12.64 10.26
CA SER A 160 -0.15 -13.78 10.87
C SER A 160 -0.86 -14.40 12.07
N ASP A 161 -0.36 -15.54 12.55
CA ASP A 161 -0.82 -16.25 13.74
C ASP A 161 -0.06 -15.86 15.03
N SER A 162 0.59 -14.69 15.04
CA SER A 162 1.38 -14.21 16.18
C SER A 162 0.54 -13.89 17.42
N GLY A 163 -0.73 -13.53 17.22
CA GLY A 163 -1.67 -13.13 18.28
C GLY A 163 -1.60 -11.66 18.71
N LEU A 164 -0.74 -10.86 18.07
CA LEU A 164 -0.64 -9.42 18.29
C LEU A 164 -1.81 -8.69 17.62
N SER A 165 -2.41 -7.70 18.28
CA SER A 165 -3.48 -6.89 17.68
C SER A 165 -2.99 -5.95 16.59
N ILE A 166 -1.81 -5.34 16.76
CA ILE A 166 -1.23 -4.44 15.74
C ILE A 166 -0.81 -5.27 14.53
N GLN A 167 -1.29 -4.88 13.34
CA GLN A 167 -1.14 -5.66 12.13
C GLN A 167 0.28 -5.63 11.55
N GLU A 168 0.92 -4.45 11.52
CA GLU A 168 2.28 -4.31 11.01
C GLU A 168 3.12 -3.40 11.92
N PHE A 169 4.37 -3.80 12.14
CA PHE A 169 5.39 -2.96 12.75
C PHE A 169 6.48 -2.67 11.73
N LYS A 170 6.73 -1.38 11.50
CA LYS A 170 7.49 -0.88 10.35
C LYS A 170 8.79 -0.19 10.77
N VAL A 171 9.84 -0.43 10.00
CA VAL A 171 11.12 0.31 10.06
C VAL A 171 11.14 1.35 8.94
N ILE A 172 11.48 2.60 9.30
CA ILE A 172 11.41 3.74 8.38
C ILE A 172 12.75 4.51 8.41
N PRO A 173 13.63 4.34 7.41
CA PRO A 173 14.96 4.96 7.36
C PRO A 173 14.91 6.44 6.92
N THR A 174 14.18 7.29 7.66
CA THR A 174 13.91 8.69 7.27
C THR A 174 15.13 9.60 7.25
N GLY A 175 16.20 9.26 8.00
CA GLY A 175 17.43 10.04 8.06
C GLY A 175 18.49 9.64 7.02
N ILE A 176 18.25 8.55 6.28
CA ILE A 176 19.17 8.03 5.28
C ILE A 176 18.82 8.63 3.92
N LYS A 177 19.82 9.15 3.19
CA LYS A 177 19.59 10.06 2.05
C LYS A 177 19.19 9.37 0.74
N THR A 178 19.79 8.24 0.43
CA THR A 178 19.60 7.53 -0.85
C THR A 178 18.77 6.29 -0.63
N PHE A 179 17.96 5.92 -1.63
CA PHE A 179 17.08 4.77 -1.55
C PHE A 179 17.87 3.46 -1.40
N LYS A 180 18.98 3.30 -2.14
CA LYS A 180 19.86 2.14 -1.98
C LYS A 180 20.38 1.96 -0.56
N GLU A 181 20.75 3.06 0.12
CA GLU A 181 21.23 3.00 1.50
C GLU A 181 20.08 2.77 2.50
N GLN A 182 18.89 3.33 2.24
CA GLN A 182 17.67 3.04 2.99
C GLN A 182 17.32 1.55 2.93
N LEU A 183 17.39 0.95 1.73
CA LEU A 183 17.13 -0.47 1.51
C LEU A 183 18.17 -1.36 2.21
N ARG A 184 19.46 -1.02 2.11
CA ARG A 184 20.53 -1.72 2.82
C ARG A 184 20.31 -1.69 4.34
N ALA A 185 20.01 -0.52 4.90
CA ALA A 185 19.75 -0.36 6.32
C ALA A 185 18.56 -1.21 6.79
N GLY A 186 17.45 -1.15 6.07
CA GLY A 186 16.32 -2.03 6.36
C GLY A 186 16.73 -3.51 6.38
N SER A 187 17.57 -3.95 5.42
CA SER A 187 17.96 -5.36 5.27
C SER A 187 18.83 -5.84 6.43
N GLU A 188 19.81 -5.01 6.82
CA GLU A 188 20.66 -5.28 7.98
C GLU A 188 19.84 -5.36 9.27
N ILE A 189 18.88 -4.45 9.47
CA ILE A 189 17.96 -4.45 10.61
C ILE A 189 17.06 -5.70 10.59
N PHE A 190 16.49 -6.07 9.44
CA PHE A 190 15.64 -7.26 9.29
C PHE A 190 16.41 -8.54 9.65
N HIS A 191 17.63 -8.71 9.14
CA HIS A 191 18.46 -9.87 9.46
C HIS A 191 18.93 -9.89 10.91
N LYS A 192 19.16 -8.72 11.52
CA LYS A 192 19.47 -8.62 12.94
C LYS A 192 18.27 -9.00 13.79
N LEU A 193 17.08 -8.49 13.47
CA LEU A 193 15.84 -8.81 14.15
C LEU A 193 15.57 -10.32 14.15
N LYS A 194 15.82 -11.00 13.02
CA LYS A 194 15.74 -12.47 12.95
C LYS A 194 16.56 -13.16 14.04
N LYS A 195 17.83 -12.76 14.20
CA LYS A 195 18.74 -13.36 15.18
C LYS A 195 18.27 -13.11 16.61
N ILE A 196 17.74 -11.92 16.89
CA ILE A 196 17.18 -11.57 18.20
C ILE A 196 15.95 -12.43 18.51
N ILE A 197 15.03 -12.56 17.56
CA ILE A 197 13.83 -13.40 17.68
C ILE A 197 14.20 -14.88 17.97
N GLU A 198 15.15 -15.43 17.20
CA GLU A 198 15.62 -16.82 17.36
C GLU A 198 16.35 -17.03 18.70
N ALA A 199 17.14 -16.05 19.14
CA ALA A 199 17.80 -16.09 20.45
C ALA A 199 16.79 -16.05 21.61
N GLY A 200 15.67 -15.36 21.43
CA GLY A 200 14.51 -15.37 22.33
C GLY A 200 13.66 -16.64 22.25
N GLN A 201 14.07 -17.65 21.47
CA GLN A 201 13.34 -18.92 21.26
C GLN A 201 11.96 -18.74 20.61
N HIS A 202 11.73 -17.63 19.91
CA HIS A 202 10.53 -17.40 19.12
C HIS A 202 10.73 -17.92 17.68
N SER A 203 9.62 -18.24 17.00
CA SER A 203 9.65 -18.60 15.58
C SER A 203 10.05 -17.41 14.71
N SER A 204 10.96 -17.64 13.76
CA SER A 204 11.34 -16.69 12.72
C SER A 204 10.61 -16.93 11.39
N GLY A 205 9.47 -17.61 11.44
CA GLY A 205 8.53 -17.72 10.32
C GLY A 205 8.03 -16.34 9.88
N VAL A 206 7.71 -16.21 8.59
CA VAL A 206 7.27 -14.95 8.00
C VAL A 206 5.80 -15.01 7.56
N GLY A 207 5.05 -13.93 7.80
CA GLY A 207 3.68 -13.76 7.34
C GLY A 207 3.58 -13.38 5.86
N ASP A 208 2.38 -13.06 5.38
CA ASP A 208 2.08 -12.74 3.98
C ASP A 208 2.98 -11.66 3.39
N GLU A 209 3.37 -10.69 4.20
CA GLU A 209 4.17 -9.53 3.78
C GLU A 209 5.69 -9.71 3.99
N GLY A 210 6.11 -10.86 4.50
CA GLY A 210 7.53 -11.21 4.67
C GLY A 210 8.16 -10.78 6.00
N GLY A 211 7.44 -10.04 6.84
CA GLY A 211 7.84 -9.73 8.21
C GLY A 211 7.73 -10.95 9.13
N PHE A 212 8.45 -10.97 10.25
CA PHE A 212 8.40 -12.08 11.20
C PHE A 212 7.08 -12.15 11.95
N SER A 213 6.68 -13.34 12.40
CA SER A 213 5.44 -13.56 13.15
C SER A 213 5.70 -14.25 14.50
N PRO A 214 6.52 -13.66 15.39
CA PRO A 214 6.81 -14.27 16.68
C PRO A 214 5.61 -14.16 17.62
N LYS A 215 5.40 -15.20 18.45
CA LYS A 215 4.44 -15.11 19.57
C LYS A 215 5.09 -14.35 20.71
N LEU A 216 4.62 -13.13 20.96
CA LEU A 216 5.12 -12.21 21.97
C LEU A 216 4.11 -12.06 23.11
N GLU A 217 4.52 -11.42 24.20
CA GLU A 217 3.68 -11.15 25.38
C GLU A 217 2.95 -9.80 25.29
N SER A 218 3.39 -8.90 24.41
CA SER A 218 2.74 -7.62 24.18
C SER A 218 3.09 -7.00 22.82
N ASN A 219 2.28 -6.07 22.36
CA ASN A 219 2.58 -5.21 21.20
C ASN A 219 3.78 -4.29 21.48
N THR A 220 3.96 -3.90 22.74
CA THR A 220 5.12 -3.11 23.16
C THR A 220 6.43 -3.89 23.02
N GLN A 221 6.42 -5.19 23.33
CA GLN A 221 7.60 -6.05 23.16
C GLN A 221 8.05 -6.10 21.68
N ALA A 222 7.12 -6.07 20.72
CA ALA A 222 7.47 -6.00 19.30
C ALA A 222 8.31 -4.74 18.98
N LEU A 223 7.91 -3.57 19.49
CA LEU A 223 8.66 -2.33 19.33
C LEU A 223 10.03 -2.39 19.99
N GLU A 224 10.13 -3.03 21.16
CA GLU A 224 11.39 -3.20 21.89
C GLU A 224 12.40 -4.08 21.13
N LEU A 225 11.94 -5.21 20.57
CA LEU A 225 12.79 -6.08 19.75
C LEU A 225 13.28 -5.38 18.48
N ILE A 226 12.42 -4.60 17.83
CA ILE A 226 12.80 -3.85 16.63
C ILE A 226 13.80 -2.74 16.99
N ASN A 227 13.59 -2.01 18.10
CA ASN A 227 14.55 -1.02 18.57
C ASN A 227 15.92 -1.62 18.90
N GLN A 228 15.93 -2.80 19.56
CA GLN A 228 17.16 -3.54 19.79
C GLN A 228 17.85 -3.89 18.47
N ALA A 229 17.10 -4.35 17.47
CA ALA A 229 17.65 -4.67 16.15
C ALA A 229 18.24 -3.44 15.43
N ILE A 230 17.58 -2.28 15.52
CA ILE A 230 18.09 -1.01 14.98
C ILE A 230 19.44 -0.66 15.61
N THR A 231 19.49 -0.67 16.94
CA THR A 231 20.69 -0.31 17.71
C THR A 231 21.84 -1.30 17.45
N GLU A 232 21.57 -2.60 17.47
CA GLU A 232 22.57 -3.63 17.22
C GLU A 232 23.05 -3.72 15.77
N SER A 233 22.31 -3.14 14.83
CA SER A 233 22.75 -2.95 13.44
C SER A 233 23.56 -1.67 13.24
N GLY A 234 23.77 -0.87 14.30
CA GLY A 234 24.60 0.33 14.26
C GLY A 234 23.89 1.59 13.74
N TYR A 235 22.55 1.60 13.70
CA TYR A 235 21.75 2.74 13.30
C TYR A 235 21.18 3.50 14.50
N ALA A 236 21.08 4.82 14.41
CA ALA A 236 20.50 5.66 15.45
C ALA A 236 18.98 5.79 15.32
N LEU A 237 18.24 5.24 16.30
CA LEU A 237 16.79 5.45 16.44
C LEU A 237 16.48 6.95 16.61
N GLY A 238 15.48 7.49 15.90
CA GLY A 238 15.04 8.89 15.99
C GLY A 238 15.74 9.85 15.04
N THR A 239 16.92 9.46 14.56
CA THR A 239 17.72 10.29 13.66
C THR A 239 17.86 9.63 12.30
N GLU A 240 18.41 8.42 12.25
CA GLU A 240 18.61 7.69 10.99
C GLU A 240 17.39 6.84 10.64
N VAL A 241 16.84 6.17 11.65
CA VAL A 241 15.74 5.21 11.51
C VAL A 241 14.66 5.52 12.55
N ASN A 242 13.41 5.46 12.13
CA ASN A 242 12.23 5.61 12.96
C ASN A 242 11.32 4.39 12.81
N LEU A 243 10.28 4.31 13.64
CA LEU A 243 9.28 3.26 13.58
C LEU A 243 7.96 3.78 13.03
N GLY A 244 7.14 2.86 12.53
CA GLY A 244 5.74 3.10 12.23
C GLY A 244 4.92 1.87 12.54
N ILE A 245 3.60 2.03 12.62
CA ILE A 245 2.67 0.92 12.78
C ILE A 245 1.54 1.01 11.75
N ASP A 246 1.03 -0.13 11.33
CA ASP A 246 -0.35 -0.26 10.86
C ASP A 246 -1.10 -0.99 11.97
N ALA A 247 -1.99 -0.27 12.63
CA ALA A 247 -2.81 -0.87 13.67
C ALA A 247 -3.91 -1.74 13.04
N ALA A 248 -4.50 -1.32 11.91
CA ALA A 248 -5.73 -1.89 11.38
C ALA A 248 -6.81 -2.06 12.48
N ALA A 249 -7.05 -0.98 13.24
CA ALA A 249 -7.77 -1.04 14.52
C ALA A 249 -9.22 -1.51 14.40
N SER A 250 -9.83 -1.42 13.21
CA SER A 250 -11.13 -2.04 12.91
C SER A 250 -11.15 -3.53 13.24
N ASN A 251 -10.04 -4.26 13.09
CA ASN A 251 -9.96 -5.71 13.32
C ASN A 251 -10.00 -6.12 14.79
N PHE A 252 -9.77 -5.18 15.71
CA PHE A 252 -9.84 -5.42 17.15
C PHE A 252 -10.74 -4.42 17.87
N TYR A 253 -11.62 -3.74 17.12
CA TYR A 253 -12.68 -2.91 17.66
C TYR A 253 -13.94 -3.76 17.89
N GLU A 254 -14.48 -3.73 19.11
CA GLU A 254 -15.70 -4.45 19.47
C GLU A 254 -16.88 -3.47 19.44
N GLU A 255 -17.64 -3.48 18.34
CA GLU A 255 -18.69 -2.47 18.07
C GLU A 255 -19.79 -2.43 19.15
N ASP A 256 -20.21 -3.60 19.66
CA ASP A 256 -21.25 -3.72 20.69
C ASP A 256 -20.82 -3.09 22.02
N GLU A 257 -19.54 -3.22 22.36
CA GLU A 257 -18.99 -2.76 23.63
C GLU A 257 -18.24 -1.40 23.50
N LYS A 258 -18.08 -0.89 22.27
CA LYS A 258 -17.44 0.39 21.93
C LYS A 258 -16.02 0.58 22.48
N HIS A 259 -15.24 -0.49 22.51
CA HIS A 259 -13.84 -0.44 22.94
C HIS A 259 -12.96 -1.26 21.97
N TYR A 260 -11.65 -1.18 22.17
CA TYR A 260 -10.64 -1.92 21.42
C TYR A 260 -10.02 -3.02 22.29
N LEU A 261 -10.09 -4.28 21.86
CA LEU A 261 -9.49 -5.41 22.57
C LEU A 261 -8.05 -5.63 22.10
N VAL A 262 -7.09 -5.16 22.89
CA VAL A 262 -5.66 -5.30 22.59
C VAL A 262 -5.13 -6.63 23.11
N LYS A 263 -4.67 -7.47 22.18
CA LYS A 263 -4.08 -8.80 22.39
C LYS A 263 -2.59 -8.78 22.07
N PRO A 264 -1.79 -9.63 22.73
CA PRO A 264 -2.19 -10.66 23.71
C PRO A 264 -2.39 -10.16 25.14
N GLU A 265 -2.22 -8.86 25.42
CA GLU A 265 -2.34 -8.26 26.75
C GLU A 265 -3.73 -8.45 27.38
N GLY A 266 -4.77 -8.63 26.56
CA GLY A 266 -6.15 -8.84 27.00
C GLY A 266 -6.79 -7.59 27.58
N VAL A 267 -6.36 -6.41 27.13
CA VAL A 267 -6.80 -5.12 27.67
C VAL A 267 -7.85 -4.49 26.77
N HIS A 268 -8.97 -4.10 27.38
CA HIS A 268 -10.03 -3.32 26.73
C HIS A 268 -9.71 -1.83 26.84
N LEU A 269 -9.54 -1.16 25.71
CA LEU A 269 -9.20 0.26 25.65
C LEU A 269 -10.32 1.06 25.01
N GLU A 270 -10.78 2.11 25.68
CA GLU A 270 -11.54 3.16 25.00
C GLU A 270 -10.63 3.97 24.06
N ARG A 271 -11.25 4.64 23.09
CA ARG A 271 -10.59 5.49 22.08
C ARG A 271 -9.51 6.39 22.67
N GLU A 272 -9.81 7.15 23.72
CA GLU A 272 -8.90 8.12 24.31
C GLU A 272 -7.65 7.46 24.89
N ARG A 273 -7.80 6.25 25.45
CA ARG A 273 -6.67 5.49 25.99
C ARG A 273 -5.82 4.89 24.88
N LEU A 274 -6.45 4.40 23.81
CA LEU A 274 -5.73 3.91 22.62
C LEU A 274 -4.89 5.03 21.96
N ILE A 275 -5.47 6.22 21.77
CA ILE A 275 -4.73 7.39 21.28
C ILE A 275 -3.57 7.76 22.22
N SER A 276 -3.79 7.65 23.54
CA SER A 276 -2.74 7.92 24.53
C SER A 276 -1.60 6.90 24.46
N MET A 277 -1.90 5.62 24.22
CA MET A 277 -0.90 4.58 24.00
C MET A 277 -0.03 4.90 22.78
N TYR A 278 -0.61 5.33 21.66
CA TYR A 278 0.18 5.76 20.50
C TYR A 278 1.08 6.95 20.79
N LYS A 279 0.62 7.92 21.61
CA LYS A 279 1.48 9.03 22.06
C LYS A 279 2.66 8.56 22.90
N GLU A 280 2.42 7.63 23.81
CA GLU A 280 3.48 7.01 24.60
C GLU A 280 4.49 6.28 23.69
N TRP A 281 4.01 5.61 22.64
CA TRP A 281 4.88 4.93 21.66
C TRP A 281 5.65 5.90 20.76
N ILE A 282 5.07 7.03 20.37
CA ILE A 282 5.79 8.12 19.70
C ILE A 282 6.95 8.57 20.59
N ASP A 283 6.67 8.90 21.85
CA ASP A 283 7.67 9.46 22.76
C ASP A 283 8.80 8.46 23.09
N LYS A 284 8.44 7.19 23.36
CA LYS A 284 9.38 6.18 23.85
C LYS A 284 10.08 5.40 22.73
N TYR A 285 9.37 5.09 21.65
CA TYR A 285 9.85 4.19 20.58
C TYR A 285 9.98 4.87 19.22
N HIS A 286 9.67 6.16 19.13
CA HIS A 286 9.81 6.96 17.90
C HIS A 286 8.97 6.39 16.76
N VAL A 287 7.74 5.99 17.11
CA VAL A 287 6.69 5.60 16.15
C VAL A 287 6.15 6.86 15.47
N VAL A 288 6.76 7.30 14.38
CA VAL A 288 6.43 8.56 13.70
C VAL A 288 5.23 8.46 12.75
N SER A 289 4.73 7.24 12.52
CA SER A 289 3.62 6.95 11.61
C SER A 289 2.65 5.97 12.26
N VAL A 290 1.37 6.34 12.35
CA VAL A 290 0.26 5.48 12.77
C VAL A 290 -0.73 5.39 11.62
N GLU A 291 -0.87 4.20 11.07
CA GLU A 291 -1.84 3.86 10.03
C GLU A 291 -3.02 3.14 10.67
N ASP A 292 -4.24 3.53 10.27
CA ASP A 292 -5.52 2.99 10.76
C ASP A 292 -5.58 2.76 12.28
N GLY A 293 -5.17 3.79 13.03
CA GLY A 293 -5.11 3.76 14.49
C GLY A 293 -6.47 3.66 15.19
N LEU A 294 -7.58 3.88 14.48
CA LEU A 294 -8.95 3.76 14.98
C LEU A 294 -9.82 3.07 13.94
N ALA A 295 -11.01 2.61 14.34
CA ALA A 295 -11.96 1.99 13.43
C ALA A 295 -12.31 2.90 12.23
N GLU A 296 -12.55 2.31 11.06
CA GLU A 296 -12.66 3.00 9.76
C GLU A 296 -13.79 4.06 9.67
N ASP A 297 -14.82 3.97 10.52
CA ASP A 297 -15.94 4.92 10.57
C ASP A 297 -15.94 5.81 11.83
N ASP A 298 -14.87 5.78 12.65
CA ASP A 298 -14.71 6.62 13.83
C ASP A 298 -14.21 8.05 13.50
N TRP A 299 -14.93 8.77 12.64
CA TRP A 299 -14.51 10.08 12.12
C TRP A 299 -14.21 11.13 13.20
N GLU A 300 -15.00 11.16 14.28
CA GLU A 300 -14.73 12.06 15.41
C GLU A 300 -13.45 11.65 16.15
N GLY A 301 -13.24 10.34 16.36
CA GLY A 301 -12.01 9.85 16.96
C GLY A 301 -10.77 10.15 16.11
N TRP A 302 -10.86 10.01 14.78
CA TRP A 302 -9.79 10.37 13.86
C TRP A 302 -9.40 11.84 13.93
N LYS A 303 -10.38 12.74 14.03
CA LYS A 303 -10.13 14.17 14.26
C LYS A 303 -9.42 14.42 15.59
N ILE A 304 -9.90 13.81 16.69
CA ILE A 304 -9.26 13.90 18.02
C ILE A 304 -7.83 13.36 17.96
N MET A 305 -7.61 12.24 17.27
CA MET A 305 -6.30 11.64 17.08
C MET A 305 -5.37 12.57 16.31
N THR A 306 -5.86 13.22 15.25
CA THR A 306 -5.11 14.24 14.48
C THR A 306 -4.70 15.42 15.35
N GLU A 307 -5.61 15.98 16.13
CA GLU A 307 -5.28 17.08 17.04
C GLU A 307 -4.22 16.68 18.08
N LYS A 308 -4.29 15.45 18.61
CA LYS A 308 -3.39 14.97 19.68
C LYS A 308 -2.05 14.41 19.20
N ILE A 309 -1.98 13.84 18.01
CA ILE A 309 -0.79 13.15 17.47
C ILE A 309 -0.11 13.96 16.38
N ALA A 310 -0.83 14.35 15.32
CA ALA A 310 -0.24 15.15 14.24
C ALA A 310 0.08 16.58 14.71
N GLY A 311 -0.78 17.14 15.58
CA GLY A 311 -0.55 18.45 16.21
C GLY A 311 0.58 18.47 17.25
N LYS A 312 1.11 17.31 17.65
CA LYS A 312 2.24 17.22 18.60
C LYS A 312 3.53 17.64 17.91
N GLN A 313 4.42 18.31 18.66
CA GLN A 313 5.75 18.66 18.17
C GLN A 313 6.50 17.39 17.74
N ILE A 314 7.03 17.43 16.51
CA ILE A 314 7.86 16.35 15.98
C ILE A 314 9.14 16.19 16.81
N LEU A 315 9.57 14.94 17.01
CA LEU A 315 10.75 14.62 17.79
C LEU A 315 12.03 15.23 17.20
N ASN A 316 12.96 15.62 18.06
CA ASN A 316 14.27 16.12 17.65
C ASN A 316 15.07 14.99 16.98
N GLY A 317 15.60 15.22 15.78
CA GLY A 317 16.40 14.25 15.03
C GLY A 317 15.83 13.89 13.65
N ILE A 318 14.52 14.10 13.45
CA ILE A 318 13.86 13.79 12.18
C ILE A 318 14.08 14.94 11.18
N PRO A 319 14.59 14.67 9.95
CA PRO A 319 14.75 15.72 8.95
C PRO A 319 13.40 16.34 8.57
N LYS A 320 13.23 17.64 8.85
CA LYS A 320 11.96 18.37 8.64
C LYS A 320 11.48 18.40 7.20
N ASN A 321 12.39 18.22 6.25
CA ASN A 321 12.09 18.11 4.82
C ASN A 321 11.53 16.72 4.44
N VAL A 322 11.71 15.71 5.29
CA VAL A 322 11.16 14.35 5.13
C VAL A 322 9.84 14.25 5.89
N LEU A 323 9.83 14.61 7.17
CA LEU A 323 8.66 14.63 8.03
C LEU A 323 8.61 15.94 8.82
N SER A 324 7.51 16.68 8.71
CA SER A 324 7.28 17.92 9.45
C SER A 324 6.34 17.75 10.66
N GLU A 325 5.65 16.62 10.71
CA GLU A 325 4.63 16.23 11.68
C GLU A 325 4.57 14.69 11.74
N ASN A 326 3.98 14.13 12.80
CA ASN A 326 3.71 12.70 12.85
C ASN A 326 2.65 12.35 11.80
N LEU A 327 2.77 11.18 11.18
CA LEU A 327 1.84 10.73 10.16
C LEU A 327 0.68 9.98 10.78
N LEU A 328 -0.52 10.40 10.40
CA LEU A 328 -1.75 9.64 10.53
C LEU A 328 -2.20 9.26 9.13
N VAL A 329 -2.07 7.97 8.82
CA VAL A 329 -2.32 7.42 7.49
C VAL A 329 -3.68 6.75 7.50
N GLY A 330 -4.59 7.24 6.65
CA GLY A 330 -5.85 6.54 6.41
C GLY A 330 -5.70 5.51 5.28
N ASP A 331 -5.98 4.25 5.58
CA ASP A 331 -6.07 3.14 4.64
C ASP A 331 -7.54 2.72 4.46
N ASP A 332 -8.10 1.90 5.35
CA ASP A 332 -9.53 1.54 5.35
C ASP A 332 -10.43 2.77 5.58
N LEU A 333 -9.92 3.78 6.30
CA LEU A 333 -10.59 5.08 6.42
C LEU A 333 -10.86 5.73 5.05
N LEU A 334 -9.96 5.58 4.08
CA LEU A 334 -9.97 6.36 2.83
C LEU A 334 -10.20 5.52 1.58
N VAL A 335 -9.82 4.23 1.59
CA VAL A 335 -9.95 3.24 0.52
C VAL A 335 -9.59 3.76 -0.87
N THR A 336 -8.56 4.62 -0.95
CA THR A 336 -8.15 5.29 -2.21
C THR A 336 -9.33 5.98 -2.94
N ASN A 337 -10.35 6.43 -2.20
CA ASN A 337 -11.59 6.98 -2.74
C ASN A 337 -11.65 8.50 -2.59
N VAL A 338 -11.82 9.20 -3.71
CA VAL A 338 -11.85 10.67 -3.78
C VAL A 338 -12.87 11.27 -2.80
N LYS A 339 -14.09 10.74 -2.71
CA LYS A 339 -15.14 11.26 -1.82
C LYS A 339 -14.75 11.17 -0.34
N ARG A 340 -14.10 10.06 0.06
CA ARG A 340 -13.64 9.87 1.45
C ARG A 340 -12.43 10.73 1.76
N VAL A 341 -11.51 10.89 0.80
CA VAL A 341 -10.38 11.83 0.92
C VAL A 341 -10.88 13.28 1.06
N GLU A 342 -11.87 13.71 0.27
CA GLU A 342 -12.49 15.03 0.42
C GLU A 342 -13.08 15.24 1.82
N ARG A 343 -13.77 14.22 2.35
CA ARG A 343 -14.30 14.25 3.70
C ARG A 343 -13.20 14.38 4.74
N ALA A 344 -12.15 13.56 4.65
CA ALA A 344 -11.01 13.60 5.57
C ALA A 344 -10.29 14.95 5.57
N ILE A 345 -10.16 15.58 4.40
CA ILE A 345 -9.62 16.94 4.27
C ILE A 345 -10.53 17.95 4.99
N LYS A 346 -11.84 17.89 4.75
CA LYS A 346 -12.82 18.81 5.34
C LYS A 346 -12.87 18.68 6.88
N GLU A 347 -12.83 17.46 7.37
CA GLU A 347 -12.94 17.14 8.81
C GLU A 347 -11.58 17.16 9.53
N LYS A 348 -10.47 17.28 8.78
CA LYS A 348 -9.10 17.16 9.30
C LYS A 348 -8.88 15.84 10.04
N ALA A 349 -9.35 14.75 9.44
CA ALA A 349 -9.36 13.42 10.06
C ALA A 349 -7.98 12.74 10.06
N CYS A 350 -7.13 13.03 9.07
CA CYS A 350 -5.78 12.47 8.94
C CYS A 350 -4.91 13.39 8.04
N ASN A 351 -3.60 13.14 7.96
CA ASN A 351 -2.67 13.96 7.16
C ASN A 351 -1.91 13.17 6.08
N ALA A 352 -2.16 11.86 5.96
CA ALA A 352 -1.61 11.00 4.92
C ALA A 352 -2.69 10.04 4.39
N VAL A 353 -2.54 9.65 3.12
CA VAL A 353 -3.39 8.65 2.45
C VAL A 353 -2.54 7.48 2.00
N LEU A 354 -2.98 6.26 2.34
CA LEU A 354 -2.48 5.04 1.73
C LEU A 354 -3.17 4.85 0.38
N ILE A 355 -2.39 4.70 -0.68
CA ILE A 355 -2.88 4.53 -2.04
C ILE A 355 -2.67 3.08 -2.46
N LYS A 356 -3.77 2.36 -2.61
CA LYS A 356 -3.81 1.00 -3.16
C LYS A 356 -4.63 1.03 -4.45
N VAL A 357 -3.95 0.84 -5.57
CA VAL A 357 -4.55 0.97 -6.92
C VAL A 357 -5.81 0.11 -7.11
N ASN A 358 -5.87 -1.07 -6.46
CA ASN A 358 -7.00 -2.00 -6.58
C ASN A 358 -8.19 -1.65 -5.69
N GLN A 359 -8.03 -0.79 -4.66
CA GLN A 359 -9.17 -0.33 -3.86
C GLN A 359 -10.12 0.56 -4.65
N ILE A 360 -9.60 1.30 -5.63
CA ILE A 360 -10.43 2.14 -6.52
C ILE A 360 -10.64 1.53 -7.89
N GLY A 361 -9.66 0.78 -8.43
CA GLY A 361 -9.84 -0.09 -9.59
C GLY A 361 -9.49 0.50 -10.96
N SER A 362 -8.95 1.72 -11.04
CA SER A 362 -8.35 2.28 -12.27
C SER A 362 -7.18 3.22 -11.97
N LEU A 363 -6.29 3.41 -12.94
CA LEU A 363 -5.16 4.33 -12.80
C LEU A 363 -5.63 5.80 -12.79
N SER A 364 -6.60 6.17 -13.63
CA SER A 364 -7.15 7.54 -13.68
C SER A 364 -7.72 7.99 -12.32
N GLU A 365 -8.56 7.17 -11.68
CA GLU A 365 -9.12 7.47 -10.36
C GLU A 365 -8.04 7.48 -9.27
N THR A 366 -7.03 6.59 -9.38
CA THR A 366 -5.86 6.61 -8.49
C THR A 366 -5.10 7.94 -8.57
N LEU A 367 -4.80 8.39 -9.79
CA LEU A 367 -4.09 9.66 -10.02
C LEU A 367 -4.92 10.86 -9.56
N GLU A 368 -6.24 10.81 -9.70
CA GLU A 368 -7.15 11.82 -9.16
C GLU A 368 -7.09 11.88 -7.62
N CYS A 369 -7.14 10.73 -6.95
CA CYS A 369 -6.99 10.65 -5.50
C CYS A 369 -5.65 11.26 -5.03
N ILE A 370 -4.55 10.88 -5.68
CA ILE A 370 -3.21 11.43 -5.42
C ILE A 370 -3.18 12.95 -5.62
N ARG A 371 -3.76 13.44 -6.72
CA ARG A 371 -3.81 14.88 -7.05
C ARG A 371 -4.60 15.66 -6.00
N LEU A 372 -5.75 15.15 -5.58
CA LEU A 372 -6.57 15.78 -4.54
C LEU A 372 -5.81 15.87 -3.21
N ALA A 373 -5.20 14.76 -2.78
CA ALA A 373 -4.44 14.69 -1.54
C ALA A 373 -3.23 15.64 -1.56
N LYS A 374 -2.42 15.64 -2.63
CA LYS A 374 -1.29 16.55 -2.78
C LYS A 374 -1.70 18.03 -2.83
N LYS A 375 -2.79 18.35 -3.54
CA LYS A 375 -3.36 19.72 -3.57
C LYS A 375 -3.70 20.23 -2.17
N ASN A 376 -4.09 19.33 -1.27
CA ASN A 376 -4.42 19.62 0.12
C ASN A 376 -3.28 19.30 1.10
N LYS A 377 -2.05 19.13 0.59
CA LYS A 377 -0.82 18.90 1.36
C LYS A 377 -0.81 17.62 2.20
N MET A 378 -1.71 16.68 1.93
CA MET A 378 -1.62 15.35 2.51
C MET A 378 -0.41 14.60 1.93
N LYS A 379 0.22 13.76 2.76
CA LYS A 379 1.30 12.87 2.32
C LYS A 379 0.74 11.68 1.57
N ILE A 380 1.44 11.26 0.52
CA ILE A 380 1.08 10.09 -0.28
C ILE A 380 1.97 8.93 0.12
N MET A 381 1.35 7.80 0.47
CA MET A 381 2.01 6.52 0.66
C MET A 381 1.46 5.52 -0.34
N ILE A 382 2.25 5.18 -1.37
CA ILE A 382 1.86 4.12 -2.32
C ILE A 382 2.02 2.77 -1.64
N SER A 383 1.05 1.86 -1.80
CA SER A 383 1.06 0.59 -1.09
C SER A 383 0.77 -0.62 -1.98
N HIS A 384 1.36 -1.74 -1.57
CA HIS A 384 1.04 -3.09 -2.02
C HIS A 384 -0.30 -3.61 -1.46
N ARG A 385 -0.63 -4.87 -1.72
CA ARG A 385 -1.61 -5.64 -0.93
C ARG A 385 -0.96 -6.89 -0.33
N SER A 386 -1.62 -7.57 0.61
CA SER A 386 -1.10 -8.82 1.17
C SER A 386 -0.99 -9.95 0.13
N GLY A 387 -1.89 -10.03 -0.86
CA GLY A 387 -1.74 -10.87 -2.05
C GLY A 387 -1.09 -10.09 -3.21
N GLU A 388 0.24 -10.11 -3.28
CA GLU A 388 1.00 -9.48 -4.38
C GLU A 388 1.39 -10.45 -5.48
N THR A 389 1.83 -9.92 -6.62
CA THR A 389 2.50 -10.67 -7.69
C THR A 389 3.92 -10.14 -7.91
N THR A 390 4.65 -10.64 -8.91
CA THR A 390 5.94 -10.07 -9.30
C THR A 390 5.82 -8.76 -10.09
N ASP A 391 4.61 -8.21 -10.28
CA ASP A 391 4.38 -6.90 -10.87
C ASP A 391 4.97 -5.78 -9.99
N ASP A 392 5.74 -4.88 -10.58
CA ASP A 392 6.45 -3.80 -9.89
C ASP A 392 5.83 -2.40 -10.12
N PHE A 393 4.58 -2.31 -10.62
CA PHE A 393 3.99 -1.05 -11.11
C PHE A 393 4.00 0.04 -10.04
N ILE A 394 3.76 -0.32 -8.78
CA ILE A 394 3.69 0.63 -7.68
C ILE A 394 5.02 1.35 -7.41
N ALA A 395 6.16 0.78 -7.82
CA ALA A 395 7.46 1.45 -7.75
C ALA A 395 7.52 2.64 -8.72
N ASP A 396 7.13 2.43 -9.97
CA ASP A 396 7.05 3.49 -10.98
C ASP A 396 5.94 4.49 -10.65
N LEU A 397 4.81 4.05 -10.09
CA LEU A 397 3.75 4.94 -9.61
C LEU A 397 4.25 5.87 -8.51
N ALA A 398 4.96 5.32 -7.51
CA ALA A 398 5.52 6.12 -6.42
C ALA A 398 6.55 7.13 -6.93
N ALA A 399 7.44 6.71 -7.83
CA ALA A 399 8.43 7.59 -8.42
C ALA A 399 7.81 8.69 -9.30
N GLY A 400 6.91 8.30 -10.22
CA GLY A 400 6.29 9.19 -11.20
C GLY A 400 5.34 10.20 -10.59
N THR A 401 4.66 9.83 -9.50
CA THR A 401 3.81 10.77 -8.74
C THR A 401 4.58 11.54 -7.67
N ALA A 402 5.89 11.30 -7.53
CA ALA A 402 6.70 11.87 -6.47
C ALA A 402 6.06 11.65 -5.08
N ALA A 403 5.61 10.42 -4.80
CA ALA A 403 5.06 10.05 -3.51
C ALA A 403 6.09 10.25 -2.39
N GLU A 404 5.64 10.56 -1.19
CA GLU A 404 6.53 10.74 -0.05
C GLU A 404 7.00 9.41 0.50
N PHE A 405 6.12 8.40 0.51
CA PHE A 405 6.40 7.10 1.09
C PHE A 405 5.94 5.94 0.20
N ILE A 406 6.51 4.76 0.45
CA ILE A 406 6.03 3.49 -0.14
C ILE A 406 5.97 2.40 0.94
N LYS A 407 4.87 1.65 0.97
CA LYS A 407 4.64 0.47 1.82
C LYS A 407 4.54 -0.77 0.94
N SER A 408 5.65 -1.48 0.78
CA SER A 408 5.75 -2.65 -0.12
C SER A 408 6.27 -3.91 0.59
N GLY A 409 5.94 -4.02 1.88
CA GLY A 409 6.21 -5.21 2.70
C GLY A 409 7.60 -5.25 3.30
N SER A 410 8.07 -6.46 3.59
CA SER A 410 9.35 -6.71 4.22
C SER A 410 10.49 -6.88 3.23
N LEU A 411 11.67 -7.19 3.75
CA LEU A 411 12.88 -7.46 2.98
C LEU A 411 13.10 -8.95 2.77
N SER A 412 12.00 -9.61 2.44
CA SER A 412 11.92 -11.00 2.05
C SER A 412 10.76 -11.19 1.06
N ARG A 413 10.66 -12.37 0.46
CA ARG A 413 9.68 -12.77 -0.56
C ARG A 413 9.81 -11.99 -1.89
N GLY A 414 9.79 -12.71 -3.01
CA GLY A 414 10.14 -12.16 -4.33
C GLY A 414 9.18 -11.05 -4.80
N GLU A 415 7.90 -11.20 -4.47
CA GLU A 415 6.82 -10.26 -4.78
C GLU A 415 6.97 -8.91 -4.07
N ARG A 416 7.69 -8.85 -2.94
CA ARG A 416 8.00 -7.60 -2.23
C ARG A 416 9.26 -6.99 -2.79
N LEU A 417 10.30 -7.82 -2.89
CA LEU A 417 11.63 -7.41 -3.33
C LEU A 417 11.67 -6.87 -4.76
N CYS A 418 10.79 -7.33 -5.66
CA CYS A 418 10.78 -6.81 -7.03
C CYS A 418 10.48 -5.31 -7.10
N LYS A 419 9.62 -4.77 -6.22
CA LYS A 419 9.33 -3.33 -6.13
C LYS A 419 10.55 -2.55 -5.66
N TYR A 420 11.25 -3.03 -4.63
CA TYR A 420 12.46 -2.38 -4.13
C TYR A 420 13.61 -2.44 -5.15
N ASN A 421 13.75 -3.56 -5.85
CA ASN A 421 14.73 -3.68 -6.94
C ASN A 421 14.40 -2.74 -8.11
N ARG A 422 13.12 -2.56 -8.43
CA ARG A 422 12.69 -1.56 -9.42
C ARG A 422 13.03 -0.15 -8.97
N LEU A 423 12.80 0.21 -7.70
CA LEU A 423 13.16 1.52 -7.15
C LEU A 423 14.68 1.77 -7.15
N MET A 424 15.51 0.76 -6.89
CA MET A 424 16.96 0.90 -7.06
C MET A 424 17.34 1.21 -8.52
N LYS A 425 16.68 0.54 -9.48
CA LYS A 425 16.89 0.84 -10.91
C LYS A 425 16.45 2.27 -11.26
N ILE A 426 15.32 2.73 -10.73
CA ILE A 426 14.87 4.12 -10.91
C ILE A 426 15.86 5.11 -10.29
N GLU A 427 16.49 4.77 -9.16
CA GLU A 427 17.55 5.60 -8.57
C GLU A 427 18.75 5.79 -9.50
N GLU A 428 19.09 4.76 -10.27
CA GLU A 428 20.14 4.83 -11.28
C GLU A 428 19.71 5.64 -12.51
N GLU A 429 18.44 5.53 -12.91
CA GLU A 429 17.83 6.25 -14.04
C GLU A 429 17.67 7.76 -13.78
N LEU A 430 17.46 8.18 -12.52
CA LEU A 430 17.24 9.58 -12.13
C LEU A 430 18.52 10.40 -11.90
N LYS A 431 19.70 9.76 -11.94
CA LYS A 431 21.00 10.44 -11.86
C LYS A 431 21.34 11.13 -13.17
#